data_AF-A0A447P7V5-F1
#
_entry.id   AF-A0A447P7V5-F1
#
_cell.length_a   1.000
_cell.length_b   1.000
_cell.length_c   1.000
_cell.angle_alpha   90.00
_cell.angle_beta   90.00
_cell.angle_gamma   90.00
#
_symmetry.space_group_name_H-M   'P 1'
#
loop_
_entity.id
_entity.type
_entity.pdbx_description
1 polymer ?
#
loop_
_entity_poly.entity_id
_entity_poly.type
_entity_poly.pdbx_seq_one_letter_code
_entity_poly.pdbx_strand_id
1 'polypeptide(L)'
;MKMTKLRWWIIGLVCVGTIVNYLSRSSLSVAAPAMMKELHFDEQQYSWVVSAFQLCYTIAQPITGYLMDVIGLKIGFFIFALLWSLINMAHALAGGWISLAFLRGLMGLTEASAIPAGIKASAEWFPTKERGIAGGLFNIGTSIGAMLAPPLVVWAMLTFADSGIGTEMAFVITGGIGVLFAITWFLIYNSPNKHPWITHKELRYIEDGQESYLQDDNKKTGR
;
A
#
# COMPACT_ATOMS: atom_id res chain seq x y z
N MET A 1 -16.90 22.60 1.52
CA MET A 1 -18.11 21.85 1.10
C MET A 1 -18.26 20.63 1.99
N LYS A 2 -19.44 20.38 2.58
CA LYS A 2 -19.74 19.14 3.29
C LYS A 2 -20.26 18.12 2.27
N MET A 3 -19.69 16.92 2.22
CA MET A 3 -20.06 15.90 1.25
C MET A 3 -20.99 14.87 1.90
N THR A 4 -21.90 14.32 1.10
CA THR A 4 -22.62 13.09 1.40
C THR A 4 -21.88 11.94 0.72
N LYS A 5 -21.81 10.77 1.37
CA LYS A 5 -21.09 9.57 0.87
C LYS A 5 -19.57 9.75 0.80
N LEU A 6 -19.00 10.59 1.65
CA LEU A 6 -17.56 10.79 1.79
C LEU A 6 -16.81 9.47 2.06
N ARG A 7 -17.42 8.50 2.74
CA ARG A 7 -16.84 7.16 2.94
C ARG A 7 -16.39 6.48 1.64
N TRP A 8 -17.13 6.70 0.55
CA TRP A 8 -16.81 6.13 -0.77
C TRP A 8 -15.61 6.83 -1.44
N TRP A 9 -15.41 8.10 -1.17
CA TRP A 9 -14.20 8.81 -1.60
C TRP A 9 -12.96 8.34 -0.84
N ILE A 10 -13.10 8.11 0.47
CA ILE A 10 -12.00 7.61 1.30
C ILE A 10 -11.60 6.19 0.90
N ILE A 11 -12.55 5.28 0.64
CA ILE A 11 -12.19 3.95 0.14
C ILE A 11 -11.60 4.02 -1.29
N GLY A 12 -12.00 5.00 -2.10
CA GLY A 12 -11.34 5.30 -3.38
C GLY A 12 -9.87 5.68 -3.17
N LEU A 13 -9.58 6.56 -2.21
CA LEU A 13 -8.21 6.92 -1.84
C LEU A 13 -7.41 5.71 -1.34
N VAL A 14 -8.01 4.86 -0.50
CA VAL A 14 -7.38 3.61 -0.03
C VAL A 14 -7.11 2.68 -1.21
N CYS A 15 -8.05 2.54 -2.16
CA CYS A 15 -7.90 1.74 -3.37
C CYS A 15 -6.74 2.26 -4.26
N VAL A 16 -6.62 3.58 -4.45
CA VAL A 16 -5.46 4.18 -5.13
C VAL A 16 -4.17 3.82 -4.40
N GLY A 17 -4.16 3.85 -3.07
CA GLY A 17 -3.01 3.42 -2.28
C GLY A 17 -2.62 1.97 -2.54
N THR A 18 -3.61 1.08 -2.63
CA THR A 18 -3.38 -0.33 -2.96
C THR A 18 -2.84 -0.51 -4.38
N ILE A 19 -3.34 0.27 -5.35
CA ILE A 19 -2.83 0.26 -6.73
C ILE A 19 -1.34 0.63 -6.73
N VAL A 20 -0.99 1.74 -6.06
CA VAL A 20 0.40 2.23 -6.00
C VAL A 20 1.32 1.28 -5.24
N ASN A 21 0.81 0.65 -4.18
CA ASN A 21 1.52 -0.37 -3.42
C ASN A 21 1.87 -1.59 -4.30
N TYR A 22 0.88 -2.14 -5.00
CA TYR A 22 1.08 -3.29 -5.88
C TYR A 22 1.87 -2.94 -7.14
N LEU A 23 1.76 -1.70 -7.63
CA LEU A 23 2.59 -1.18 -8.69
C LEU A 23 4.07 -1.25 -8.31
N SER A 24 4.41 -0.76 -7.11
CA SER A 24 5.78 -0.79 -6.58
C SER A 24 6.25 -2.23 -6.35
N ARG A 25 5.40 -3.08 -5.76
CA ARG A 25 5.72 -4.51 -5.54
C ARG A 25 6.03 -5.26 -6.84
N SER A 26 5.21 -5.05 -7.86
CA SER A 26 5.33 -5.73 -9.14
C SER A 26 6.47 -5.18 -10.00
N SER A 27 6.95 -3.96 -9.71
CA SER A 27 8.01 -3.32 -10.49
C SER A 27 9.29 -4.16 -10.56
N LEU A 28 9.71 -4.73 -9.44
CA LEU A 28 10.88 -5.62 -9.38
C LEU A 28 10.71 -6.84 -10.27
N SER A 29 9.54 -7.49 -10.25
CA SER A 29 9.33 -8.70 -11.05
C SER A 29 9.36 -8.43 -12.54
N VAL A 30 8.99 -7.21 -12.97
CA VAL A 30 9.05 -6.80 -14.38
C VAL A 30 10.48 -6.45 -14.78
N ALA A 31 11.21 -5.76 -13.91
CA ALA A 31 12.60 -5.36 -14.15
C ALA A 31 13.62 -6.52 -13.95
N ALA A 32 13.25 -7.59 -13.24
CA ALA A 32 14.15 -8.67 -12.85
C ALA A 32 14.96 -9.28 -14.01
N PRO A 33 14.37 -9.62 -15.17
CA PRO A 33 15.13 -10.20 -16.27
C PRO A 33 16.22 -9.28 -16.85
N ALA A 34 16.02 -7.96 -16.80
CA ALA A 34 17.02 -6.97 -17.21
C ALA A 34 18.09 -6.82 -16.12
N MET A 35 17.68 -6.65 -14.86
CA MET A 35 18.61 -6.52 -13.74
C MET A 35 19.53 -7.73 -13.59
N MET A 36 19.02 -8.95 -13.79
CA MET A 36 19.83 -10.18 -13.74
C MET A 36 20.96 -10.17 -14.78
N LYS A 37 20.68 -9.63 -15.97
CA LYS A 37 21.68 -9.51 -17.05
C LYS A 37 22.68 -8.39 -16.75
N GLU A 38 22.21 -7.25 -16.28
CA GLU A 38 23.02 -6.05 -15.99
C GLU A 38 23.94 -6.26 -14.78
N LEU A 39 23.44 -6.90 -13.73
CA LEU A 39 24.14 -7.10 -12.45
C LEU A 39 24.75 -8.50 -12.31
N HIS A 40 24.69 -9.31 -13.37
CA HIS A 40 25.29 -10.65 -13.46
C HIS A 40 24.92 -11.59 -12.29
N PHE A 41 23.65 -11.65 -11.93
CA PHE A 41 23.13 -12.59 -10.92
C PHE A 41 22.15 -13.60 -11.51
N ASP A 42 22.07 -14.78 -10.89
CA ASP A 42 21.26 -15.90 -11.38
C ASP A 42 19.84 -15.96 -10.76
N GLU A 43 19.04 -16.91 -11.23
CA GLU A 43 17.66 -17.13 -10.76
C GLU A 43 17.59 -17.55 -9.29
N GLN A 44 18.62 -18.25 -8.78
CA GLN A 44 18.70 -18.67 -7.39
C GLN A 44 18.89 -17.44 -6.47
N GLN A 45 19.79 -16.54 -6.85
CA GLN A 45 20.04 -15.27 -6.16
C GLN A 45 18.80 -14.37 -6.21
N TYR A 46 18.11 -14.30 -7.36
CA TYR A 46 16.82 -13.61 -7.46
C TYR A 46 15.78 -14.20 -6.49
N SER A 47 15.71 -15.54 -6.40
CA SER A 47 14.80 -16.22 -5.49
C SER A 47 15.08 -15.87 -4.03
N TRP A 48 16.35 -15.69 -3.65
CA TRP A 48 16.71 -15.20 -2.32
C TRP A 48 16.26 -13.77 -2.06
N VAL A 49 16.35 -12.87 -3.05
CA VAL A 49 15.81 -11.49 -2.97
C VAL A 49 14.31 -11.51 -2.70
N VAL A 50 13.57 -12.32 -3.45
CA VAL A 50 12.11 -12.48 -3.27
C VAL A 50 11.78 -13.12 -1.92
N SER A 51 12.61 -14.04 -1.44
CA SER A 51 12.41 -14.70 -0.13
C SER A 51 12.66 -13.74 1.04
N ALA A 52 13.70 -12.89 0.93
CA ALA A 52 13.99 -11.85 1.93
C ALA A 52 12.79 -10.90 2.09
N PHE A 53 12.15 -10.51 0.99
CA PHE A 53 10.90 -9.75 1.03
C PHE A 53 9.83 -10.44 1.86
N GLN A 54 9.52 -11.71 1.55
CA GLN A 54 8.43 -12.44 2.19
C GLN A 54 8.67 -12.65 3.68
N LEU A 55 9.92 -12.96 4.06
CA LEU A 55 10.30 -13.13 5.47
C LEU A 55 10.10 -11.82 6.25
N CYS A 56 10.67 -10.72 5.76
CA CYS A 56 10.51 -9.41 6.38
C CYS A 56 9.05 -8.97 6.44
N TYR A 57 8.31 -9.15 5.35
CA TYR A 57 6.90 -8.79 5.26
C TYR A 57 6.05 -9.56 6.28
N THR A 58 6.25 -10.87 6.40
CA THR A 58 5.50 -11.72 7.35
C THR A 58 5.76 -11.31 8.80
N ILE A 59 7.04 -11.06 9.16
CA ILE A 59 7.40 -10.63 10.51
C ILE A 59 6.87 -9.23 10.81
N ALA A 60 6.87 -8.33 9.83
CA ALA A 60 6.45 -6.95 10.01
C ALA A 60 4.94 -6.75 10.07
N GLN A 61 4.11 -7.66 9.55
CA GLN A 61 2.65 -7.53 9.60
C GLN A 61 2.09 -7.26 11.01
N PRO A 62 2.37 -8.09 12.04
CA PRO A 62 1.88 -7.81 13.39
C PRO A 62 2.48 -6.51 13.98
N ILE A 63 3.74 -6.23 13.69
CA ILE A 63 4.47 -5.06 14.22
C ILE A 63 3.88 -3.76 13.66
N THR A 64 3.69 -3.70 12.34
CA THR A 64 3.11 -2.54 11.66
C THR A 64 1.65 -2.34 12.07
N GLY A 65 0.90 -3.42 12.26
CA GLY A 65 -0.44 -3.41 12.84
C GLY A 65 -0.46 -2.71 14.20
N TYR A 66 0.32 -3.20 15.16
CA TYR A 66 0.45 -2.59 16.48
C TYR A 66 0.91 -1.14 16.43
N LEU A 67 1.92 -0.84 15.62
CA LEU A 67 2.45 0.52 15.50
C LEU A 67 1.37 1.49 15.04
N MET A 68 0.55 1.10 14.05
CA MET A 68 -0.59 1.90 13.57
C MET A 68 -1.68 2.12 14.62
N ASP A 69 -1.84 1.21 15.61
CA ASP A 69 -2.75 1.46 16.74
C ASP A 69 -2.21 2.54 17.68
N VAL A 70 -0.90 2.59 17.88
CA VAL A 70 -0.26 3.54 18.80
C VAL A 70 -0.12 4.94 18.19
N ILE A 71 0.38 5.04 16.94
CA ILE A 71 0.67 6.33 16.30
C ILE A 71 -0.52 6.89 15.50
N GLY A 72 -1.57 6.08 15.34
CA GLY A 72 -2.75 6.41 14.55
C GLY A 72 -2.57 6.15 13.06
N LEU A 73 -3.69 5.83 12.41
CA LEU A 73 -3.73 5.37 11.02
C LEU A 73 -3.22 6.40 10.01
N LYS A 74 -3.58 7.69 10.19
CA LYS A 74 -3.18 8.77 9.27
C LYS A 74 -1.66 8.89 9.18
N ILE A 75 -1.02 9.13 10.33
CA ILE A 75 0.42 9.39 10.42
C ILE A 75 1.20 8.10 10.19
N GLY A 76 0.74 6.99 10.77
CA GLY A 76 1.42 5.70 10.62
C GLY A 76 1.47 5.25 9.18
N PHE A 77 0.33 5.25 8.47
CA PHE A 77 0.34 4.85 7.07
C PHE A 77 1.11 5.85 6.19
N PHE A 78 1.08 7.15 6.48
CA PHE A 78 1.91 8.13 5.76
C PHE A 78 3.41 7.81 5.87
N ILE A 79 3.92 7.53 7.07
CA ILE A 79 5.33 7.24 7.29
C ILE A 79 5.73 5.97 6.53
N PHE A 80 4.96 4.90 6.65
CA PHE A 80 5.24 3.66 5.92
C PHE A 80 5.14 3.85 4.40
N ALA A 81 4.15 4.62 3.94
CA ALA A 81 3.97 4.98 2.54
C ALA A 81 5.17 5.70 1.95
N LEU A 82 5.66 6.69 2.68
CA LEU A 82 6.85 7.41 2.29
C LEU A 82 8.08 6.49 2.30
N LEU A 83 8.25 5.69 3.35
CA LEU A 83 9.40 4.79 3.47
C LEU A 83 9.45 3.73 2.36
N TRP A 84 8.35 3.01 2.08
CA TRP A 84 8.37 2.01 0.99
C TRP A 84 8.66 2.66 -0.35
N SER A 85 8.19 3.90 -0.56
CA SER A 85 8.37 4.63 -1.81
C SER A 85 9.82 5.06 -2.00
N LEU A 86 10.46 5.58 -0.94
CA LEU A 86 11.87 5.93 -0.94
C LEU A 86 12.77 4.70 -1.09
N ILE A 87 12.43 3.59 -0.42
CA ILE A 87 13.14 2.32 -0.57
C ILE A 87 13.01 1.79 -2.01
N ASN A 88 11.81 1.90 -2.60
CA ASN A 88 11.61 1.54 -4.00
C ASN A 88 12.50 2.37 -4.93
N MET A 89 12.58 3.69 -4.75
CA MET A 89 13.53 4.54 -5.50
C MET A 89 14.99 4.11 -5.26
N ALA A 90 15.34 3.72 -4.03
CA ALA A 90 16.70 3.27 -3.70
C ALA A 90 17.09 1.96 -4.41
N HIS A 91 16.16 1.18 -4.97
CA HIS A 91 16.49 0.02 -5.81
C HIS A 91 17.22 0.42 -7.09
N ALA A 92 17.06 1.68 -7.55
CA ALA A 92 17.86 2.24 -8.64
C ALA A 92 19.36 2.30 -8.33
N LEU A 93 19.76 2.24 -7.05
CA LEU A 93 21.17 2.29 -6.63
C LEU A 93 21.74 0.89 -6.35
N ALA A 94 20.97 -0.17 -6.61
CA ALA A 94 21.39 -1.53 -6.32
C ALA A 94 22.46 -2.00 -7.32
N GLY A 95 23.70 -2.16 -6.84
CA GLY A 95 24.83 -2.65 -7.66
C GLY A 95 25.00 -4.18 -7.68
N GLY A 96 24.07 -4.93 -7.09
CA GLY A 96 24.14 -6.40 -7.05
C GLY A 96 23.02 -7.05 -6.24
N TRP A 97 22.97 -8.37 -6.27
CA TRP A 97 21.88 -9.15 -5.65
C TRP A 97 21.79 -8.98 -4.12
N ILE A 98 22.92 -8.78 -3.42
CA ILE A 98 22.93 -8.59 -1.95
C ILE A 98 22.29 -7.25 -1.57
N SER A 99 22.70 -6.16 -2.24
CA SER A 99 22.08 -4.85 -2.05
C SER A 99 20.59 -4.88 -2.40
N LEU A 100 20.23 -5.61 -3.46
CA LEU A 100 18.85 -5.78 -3.88
C LEU A 100 18.04 -6.56 -2.83
N ALA A 101 18.59 -7.65 -2.28
CA ALA A 101 17.96 -8.44 -1.22
C ALA A 101 17.74 -7.60 0.05
N PHE A 102 18.72 -6.78 0.43
CA PHE A 102 18.61 -5.89 1.58
C PHE A 102 17.52 -4.82 1.39
N LEU A 103 17.54 -4.11 0.26
CA LEU A 103 16.53 -3.11 -0.08
C LEU A 103 15.14 -3.74 -0.17
N ARG A 104 15.04 -4.95 -0.71
CA ARG A 104 13.78 -5.67 -0.81
C ARG A 104 13.28 -6.15 0.54
N GLY A 105 14.16 -6.59 1.44
CA GLY A 105 13.83 -6.89 2.83
C GLY A 105 13.26 -5.65 3.55
N LEU A 106 13.93 -4.50 3.44
CA LEU A 106 13.44 -3.23 3.98
C LEU A 106 12.08 -2.83 3.39
N MET A 107 11.90 -3.04 2.09
CA MET A 107 10.61 -2.84 1.43
C MET A 107 9.55 -3.74 2.04
N GLY A 108 9.85 -5.02 2.29
CA GLY A 108 8.95 -5.95 3.00
C GLY A 108 8.54 -5.46 4.38
N LEU A 109 9.48 -4.93 5.17
CA LEU A 109 9.19 -4.39 6.50
C LEU A 109 8.20 -3.22 6.46
N THR A 110 8.33 -2.34 5.46
CA THR A 110 7.53 -1.13 5.35
C THR A 110 6.20 -1.37 4.66
N GLU A 111 6.20 -2.20 3.62
CA GLU A 111 5.03 -2.53 2.81
C GLU A 111 4.00 -3.38 3.57
N ALA A 112 4.41 -4.06 4.63
CA ALA A 112 3.54 -4.83 5.52
C ALA A 112 2.41 -4.01 6.16
N SER A 113 2.56 -2.68 6.23
CA SER A 113 1.52 -1.80 6.76
C SER A 113 0.30 -1.64 5.86
N ALA A 114 0.37 -2.01 4.57
CA ALA A 114 -0.69 -1.71 3.61
C ALA A 114 -2.00 -2.45 3.90
N ILE A 115 -1.93 -3.74 4.21
CA ILE A 115 -3.11 -4.55 4.52
C ILE A 115 -3.77 -4.12 5.85
N PRO A 116 -3.05 -3.99 6.98
CA PRO A 116 -3.67 -3.54 8.23
C PRO A 116 -4.22 -2.11 8.11
N ALA A 117 -3.56 -1.21 7.38
CA ALA A 117 -4.07 0.14 7.14
C ALA A 117 -5.41 0.14 6.39
N GLY A 118 -5.53 -0.67 5.32
CA GLY A 118 -6.76 -0.79 4.55
C GLY A 118 -7.92 -1.37 5.37
N ILE A 119 -7.64 -2.38 6.20
CA ILE A 119 -8.63 -2.98 7.12
C ILE A 119 -9.07 -1.96 8.16
N LYS A 120 -8.14 -1.24 8.80
CA LYS A 120 -8.47 -0.21 9.80
C LYS A 120 -9.23 0.96 9.18
N ALA A 121 -8.83 1.43 7.99
CA ALA A 121 -9.54 2.48 7.29
C ALA A 121 -10.99 2.08 6.98
N SER A 122 -11.19 0.84 6.51
CA SER A 122 -12.52 0.29 6.26
C SER A 122 -13.33 0.14 7.54
N ALA A 123 -12.69 -0.26 8.65
CA ALA A 123 -13.35 -0.39 9.94
C ALA A 123 -13.79 0.96 10.51
N GLU A 124 -12.97 2.00 10.40
CA GLU A 124 -13.28 3.36 10.85
C GLU A 124 -14.38 4.01 10.01
N TRP A 125 -14.34 3.88 8.67
CA TRP A 125 -15.18 4.64 7.76
C TRP A 125 -16.49 3.95 7.34
N PHE A 126 -16.67 2.66 7.61
CA PHE A 126 -17.85 1.90 7.17
C PHE A 126 -18.58 1.16 8.31
N PRO A 127 -19.93 1.11 8.26
CA PRO A 127 -20.74 0.19 9.05
C PRO A 127 -20.37 -1.27 8.80
N THR A 128 -20.59 -2.15 9.79
CA THR A 128 -20.19 -3.56 9.70
C THR A 128 -20.75 -4.29 8.47
N LYS A 129 -21.99 -3.97 8.05
CA LYS A 129 -22.62 -4.55 6.86
C LYS A 129 -21.96 -4.13 5.54
N GLU A 130 -21.34 -2.95 5.49
CA GLU A 130 -20.72 -2.41 4.26
C GLU A 130 -19.20 -2.67 4.20
N ARG A 131 -18.57 -3.06 5.32
CA ARG A 131 -17.12 -3.35 5.39
C ARG A 131 -16.67 -4.41 4.40
N GLY A 132 -17.51 -5.41 4.09
CA GLY A 132 -17.20 -6.43 3.08
C GLY A 132 -17.07 -5.86 1.67
N ILE A 133 -17.94 -4.90 1.30
CA ILE A 133 -17.87 -4.23 -0.01
C ILE A 133 -16.63 -3.33 -0.07
N ALA A 134 -16.34 -2.61 1.02
CA ALA A 134 -15.14 -1.78 1.13
C ALA A 134 -13.85 -2.63 0.98
N GLY A 135 -13.80 -3.78 1.65
CA GLY A 135 -12.70 -4.74 1.50
C GLY A 135 -12.57 -5.32 0.09
N GLY A 136 -13.71 -5.57 -0.59
CA GLY A 136 -13.71 -5.98 -2.00
C GLY A 136 -13.13 -4.91 -2.93
N LEU A 137 -13.52 -3.65 -2.75
CA LEU A 137 -12.99 -2.53 -3.54
C LEU A 137 -11.49 -2.31 -3.30
N PHE A 138 -11.05 -2.46 -2.05
CA PHE A 138 -9.63 -2.48 -1.70
C PHE A 138 -8.88 -3.60 -2.45
N ASN A 139 -9.45 -4.80 -2.54
CA ASN A 139 -8.84 -5.92 -3.23
C ASN A 139 -8.75 -5.71 -4.75
N ILE A 140 -9.74 -5.07 -5.37
CA ILE A 140 -9.70 -4.69 -6.79
C ILE A 140 -8.45 -3.82 -7.08
N GLY A 141 -8.10 -2.92 -6.15
CA GLY A 141 -6.88 -2.11 -6.27
C GLY A 141 -5.59 -2.94 -6.41
N THR A 142 -5.50 -4.08 -5.71
CA THR A 142 -4.34 -4.99 -5.84
C THR A 142 -4.18 -5.53 -7.26
N SER A 143 -5.31 -5.94 -7.86
CA SER A 143 -5.35 -6.50 -9.21
C SER A 143 -5.02 -5.44 -10.26
N ILE A 144 -5.60 -4.24 -10.13
CA ILE A 144 -5.33 -3.12 -11.04
C ILE A 144 -3.85 -2.70 -10.94
N GLY A 145 -3.30 -2.59 -9.72
CA GLY A 145 -1.89 -2.26 -9.53
C GLY A 145 -0.94 -3.27 -10.19
N ALA A 146 -1.20 -4.56 -10.01
CA ALA A 146 -0.41 -5.61 -10.65
C ALA A 146 -0.54 -5.61 -12.18
N MET A 147 -1.72 -5.27 -12.71
CA MET A 147 -1.98 -5.17 -14.15
C MET A 147 -1.29 -3.95 -14.79
N LEU A 148 -1.23 -2.82 -14.08
CA LEU A 148 -0.63 -1.58 -14.59
C LEU A 148 0.90 -1.53 -14.44
N ALA A 149 1.49 -2.38 -13.59
CA ALA A 149 2.93 -2.36 -13.36
C ALA A 149 3.76 -2.72 -14.60
N PRO A 150 3.48 -3.82 -15.34
CA PRO A 150 4.25 -4.17 -16.53
C PRO A 150 4.29 -3.07 -17.61
N PRO A 151 3.15 -2.50 -18.07
CA PRO A 151 3.21 -1.48 -19.12
C PRO A 151 3.92 -0.22 -18.64
N LEU A 152 3.77 0.19 -17.37
CA LEU A 152 4.45 1.37 -16.84
C LEU A 152 5.97 1.17 -16.75
N VAL A 153 6.41 0.02 -16.22
CA VAL A 153 7.83 -0.29 -16.04
C VAL A 153 8.52 -0.51 -17.37
N VAL A 154 7.89 -1.25 -18.30
CA VAL A 154 8.44 -1.45 -19.65
C VAL A 154 8.50 -0.12 -20.40
N TRP A 155 7.48 0.72 -20.30
CA TRP A 155 7.52 2.07 -20.88
C TRP A 155 8.69 2.89 -20.32
N ALA A 156 8.91 2.88 -19.01
CA ALA A 156 10.06 3.56 -18.40
C ALA A 156 11.39 2.98 -18.90
N MET A 157 11.53 1.66 -18.91
CA MET A 157 12.75 0.99 -19.38
C MET A 157 13.06 1.30 -20.85
N LEU A 158 12.06 1.31 -21.73
CA LEU A 158 12.24 1.63 -23.16
C LEU A 158 12.53 3.11 -23.40
N THR A 159 11.89 4.00 -22.64
CA THR A 159 12.09 5.45 -22.77
C THR A 159 13.50 5.87 -22.36
N PHE A 160 14.08 5.19 -21.37
CA PHE A 160 15.42 5.47 -20.85
C PHE A 160 16.47 4.45 -21.30
N ALA A 161 16.14 3.59 -22.27
CA ALA A 161 17.03 2.56 -22.78
C ALA A 161 18.33 3.15 -23.37
N ASP A 162 18.22 4.26 -24.11
CA ASP A 162 19.36 4.93 -24.76
C ASP A 162 20.38 5.48 -23.75
N SER A 163 19.96 5.74 -22.51
CA SER A 163 20.80 6.26 -21.44
C SER A 163 21.43 5.16 -20.58
N GLY A 164 21.10 3.89 -20.83
CA GLY A 164 21.58 2.76 -20.02
C GLY A 164 21.04 2.71 -18.59
N ILE A 165 20.05 3.56 -18.25
CA ILE A 165 19.47 3.69 -16.90
C ILE A 165 17.98 3.28 -16.84
N GLY A 166 17.60 2.30 -17.67
CA GLY A 166 16.20 1.92 -17.87
C GLY A 166 15.57 1.30 -16.62
N THR A 167 16.29 0.43 -15.94
CA THR A 167 15.81 -0.26 -14.72
C THR A 167 15.76 0.71 -13.54
N GLU A 168 16.77 1.57 -13.40
CA GLU A 168 16.83 2.63 -12.39
C GLU A 168 15.65 3.59 -12.50
N MET A 169 15.36 4.08 -13.72
CA MET A 169 14.27 5.02 -13.95
C MET A 169 12.90 4.39 -13.70
N ALA A 170 12.72 3.10 -13.95
CA ALA A 170 11.48 2.41 -13.59
C ALA A 170 11.21 2.43 -12.08
N PHE A 171 12.24 2.20 -11.25
CA PHE A 171 12.14 2.28 -9.79
C PHE A 171 11.94 3.72 -9.30
N VAL A 172 12.62 4.69 -9.90
CA VAL A 172 12.46 6.11 -9.58
C VAL A 172 11.04 6.60 -9.89
N ILE A 173 10.49 6.25 -11.06
CA ILE A 173 9.14 6.66 -11.47
C ILE A 173 8.07 6.00 -10.59
N THR A 174 8.15 4.68 -10.39
CA THR A 174 7.18 3.95 -9.55
C THR A 174 7.25 4.41 -8.09
N GLY A 175 8.45 4.65 -7.57
CA GLY A 175 8.64 5.21 -6.23
C GLY A 175 8.16 6.65 -6.12
N GLY A 176 8.36 7.48 -7.15
CA GLY A 176 7.85 8.85 -7.20
C GLY A 176 6.32 8.92 -7.14
N ILE A 177 5.63 8.03 -7.85
CA ILE A 177 4.16 7.87 -7.73
C ILE A 177 3.77 7.51 -6.28
N GLY A 178 4.55 6.64 -5.64
CA GLY A 178 4.44 6.31 -4.22
C GLY A 178 4.55 7.52 -3.30
N VAL A 179 5.56 8.37 -3.50
CA VAL A 179 5.76 9.59 -2.70
C VAL A 179 4.59 10.57 -2.90
N LEU A 180 4.15 10.78 -4.14
CA LEU A 180 3.01 11.64 -4.44
C LEU A 180 1.73 11.12 -3.75
N PHE A 181 1.53 9.81 -3.75
CA PHE A 181 0.42 9.19 -3.04
C PHE A 181 0.54 9.37 -1.52
N ALA A 182 1.72 9.18 -0.93
CA ALA A 182 1.93 9.39 0.50
C ALA A 182 1.57 10.83 0.92
N ILE A 183 2.00 11.82 0.15
CA ILE A 183 1.64 13.23 0.37
C ILE A 183 0.13 13.43 0.25
N THR A 184 -0.49 12.86 -0.79
CA THR A 184 -1.94 12.93 -1.02
C THR A 184 -2.72 12.33 0.15
N TRP A 185 -2.28 11.18 0.66
CA TRP A 185 -2.84 10.55 1.85
C TRP A 185 -2.74 11.47 3.07
N PHE A 186 -1.56 12.03 3.33
CA PHE A 186 -1.37 12.91 4.48
C PHE A 186 -2.28 14.16 4.43
N LEU A 187 -2.49 14.73 3.24
CA LEU A 187 -3.33 15.92 3.07
C LEU A 187 -4.82 15.61 3.16
N ILE A 188 -5.28 14.52 2.53
CA ILE A 188 -6.71 14.21 2.38
C ILE A 188 -7.24 13.36 3.53
N TYR A 189 -6.51 12.33 3.94
CA TYR A 189 -7.00 11.37 4.91
C TYR A 189 -7.10 11.98 6.31
N ASN A 190 -8.23 11.74 6.98
CA ASN A 190 -8.43 11.96 8.41
C ASN A 190 -9.39 10.89 8.93
N SER A 191 -9.42 10.62 10.23
CA SER A 191 -10.48 9.77 10.80
C SER A 191 -11.85 10.48 10.71
N PRO A 192 -12.97 9.74 10.64
CA PRO A 192 -14.32 10.31 10.46
C PRO A 192 -14.62 11.45 11.45
N ASN A 193 -14.26 11.26 12.72
CA ASN A 193 -14.49 12.22 13.81
C ASN A 193 -13.73 13.55 13.66
N LYS A 194 -12.67 13.58 12.86
CA LYS A 194 -11.80 14.76 12.65
C LYS A 194 -11.88 15.31 11.22
N HIS A 195 -12.70 14.71 10.36
CA HIS A 195 -12.69 15.03 8.94
C HIS A 195 -13.48 16.31 8.63
N PRO A 196 -12.88 17.37 8.05
CA PRO A 196 -13.53 18.66 7.88
C PRO A 196 -14.73 18.64 6.90
N TRP A 197 -14.74 17.70 5.95
CA TRP A 197 -15.80 17.57 4.95
C TRP A 197 -16.93 16.61 5.32
N ILE A 198 -16.91 15.97 6.50
CA ILE A 198 -17.96 15.02 6.89
C ILE A 198 -19.24 15.74 7.32
N THR A 199 -20.39 15.18 6.92
CA THR A 199 -21.70 15.66 7.36
C THR A 199 -22.11 14.93 8.64
N HIS A 200 -22.77 15.60 9.58
CA HIS A 200 -23.24 14.96 10.83
C HIS A 200 -24.17 13.76 10.58
N LYS A 201 -24.98 13.82 9.52
CA LYS A 201 -25.82 12.69 9.07
C LYS A 201 -25.00 11.46 8.67
N GLU A 202 -23.86 11.67 8.02
CA GLU A 202 -22.98 10.57 7.60
C GLU A 202 -22.18 10.01 8.77
N LEU A 203 -21.72 10.87 9.68
CA LEU A 203 -21.04 10.44 10.90
C LEU A 203 -21.95 9.54 11.76
N ARG A 204 -23.18 9.98 12.04
CA ARG A 204 -24.16 9.16 12.80
C ARG A 204 -24.46 7.83 12.10
N TYR A 205 -24.60 7.83 10.78
CA TYR A 205 -24.83 6.59 10.04
C TYR A 205 -23.70 5.57 10.21
N ILE A 206 -22.45 6.03 10.29
CA ILE A 206 -21.28 5.18 10.54
C ILE A 206 -21.34 4.65 11.98
N GLU A 207 -21.55 5.52 12.97
CA GLU A 207 -21.61 5.18 14.40
C GLU A 207 -22.75 4.19 14.71
N ASP A 208 -23.99 4.50 14.31
CA ASP A 208 -25.18 3.66 14.51
C ASP A 208 -25.00 2.27 13.87
N GLY A 209 -24.34 2.24 12.70
CA GLY A 209 -24.03 1.04 11.95
C GLY A 209 -22.92 0.17 12.56
N GLN A 210 -22.14 0.71 13.50
CA GLN A 210 -21.13 -0.01 14.28
C GLN A 210 -21.72 -0.53 15.60
N GLU A 211 -22.51 0.27 16.31
CA GLU A 211 -23.16 -0.12 17.59
C GLU A 211 -24.20 -1.24 17.43
N SER A 212 -25.00 -1.19 16.36
CA SER A 212 -26.06 -2.18 16.10
C SER A 212 -25.51 -3.62 15.97
N TYR A 213 -24.26 -3.77 15.54
CA TYR A 213 -23.59 -5.07 15.42
C TYR A 213 -23.09 -5.60 16.78
N LEU A 214 -22.58 -4.73 17.66
CA LEU A 214 -22.13 -5.11 19.01
C LEU A 214 -23.31 -5.63 19.87
N GLN A 215 -24.51 -5.09 19.67
CA GLN A 215 -25.71 -5.58 20.34
C GLN A 215 -26.21 -6.93 19.81
N ASP A 216 -26.09 -7.20 18.50
CA ASP A 216 -26.46 -8.48 17.91
C ASP A 216 -25.47 -9.61 18.25
N ASP A 217 -24.18 -9.30 18.41
CA ASP A 217 -23.15 -10.30 18.78
C ASP A 217 -23.26 -10.72 20.26
N ASN A 218 -23.54 -9.77 21.16
CA ASN A 218 -23.86 -10.05 22.56
C ASN A 218 -25.14 -10.89 22.74
N LYS A 219 -26.12 -10.75 21.84
CA LYS A 219 -27.33 -11.60 21.85
C LYS A 219 -27.07 -13.03 21.38
N LYS A 220 -26.01 -13.28 20.61
CA LYS A 220 -25.65 -14.61 20.09
C LYS A 220 -24.74 -15.40 21.02
N THR A 221 -23.92 -14.73 21.82
CA THR A 221 -23.01 -15.36 22.81
C THR A 221 -23.66 -15.62 24.17
N GLY A 222 -24.89 -15.10 24.40
CA GLY A 222 -25.68 -15.34 25.62
C GLY A 222 -26.62 -16.55 25.57
N ARG A 223 -26.28 -17.61 24.82
CA ARG A 223 -27.01 -18.89 24.79
C ARG A 223 -26.12 -20.07 25.14
#